data_AF-A0A6L9L9I0-F1
#
_entry.id   AF-A0A6L9L9I0-F1
#
_cell.length_a   1.000
_cell.length_b   1.000
_cell.length_c   1.000
_cell.angle_alpha   90.00
_cell.angle_beta   90.00
_cell.angle_gamma   90.00
#
_symmetry.space_group_name_H-M   'P 1'
#
loop_
_entity.id
_entity.type
_entity.pdbx_description
1 polymer ?
#
loop_
_entity_poly.entity_id
_entity_poly.type
_entity_poly.pdbx_seq_one_letter_code
_entity_poly.pdbx_strand_id
1 'polypeptide(L)'
;MSDSDLLAHAIGALAYRFTVAISGCSESFGNYKISSHTRSPTEILNHMYDLVIKTMTMIQEGHFNCPPPEILSFDSEYNRLVEGLQELREIVKTVPIADDVCKRLLQGPILDIATHIGQLAMLNGLNGNKIPKENYYIADIN
;
A
#
# COMPACT_ATOMS: atom_id res chain seq x y z
N MET A 1 3.30 -1.95 -24.01
CA MET A 1 3.04 -1.74 -22.58
C MET A 1 2.53 -0.33 -22.45
N SER A 2 1.27 -0.17 -22.06
CA SER A 2 0.67 1.14 -21.78
C SER A 2 1.18 1.69 -20.44
N ASP A 3 0.99 2.99 -20.18
CA ASP A 3 1.27 3.56 -18.86
C ASP A 3 0.43 2.87 -17.77
N SER A 4 -0.77 2.39 -18.12
CA SER A 4 -1.62 1.59 -17.24
C SER A 4 -1.01 0.23 -16.88
N ASP A 5 -0.38 -0.46 -17.84
CA ASP A 5 0.31 -1.74 -17.59
C ASP A 5 1.49 -1.55 -16.61
N LEU A 6 2.26 -0.47 -16.78
CA LEU A 6 3.36 -0.14 -15.88
C LEU A 6 2.86 0.22 -14.49
N LEU A 7 1.77 0.98 -14.41
CA LEU A 7 1.14 1.35 -13.14
C LEU A 7 0.61 0.11 -12.40
N ALA A 8 -0.06 -0.81 -13.11
CA ALA A 8 -0.53 -2.07 -12.55
C ALA A 8 0.63 -2.95 -12.05
N HIS A 9 1.73 -3.00 -12.80
CA HIS A 9 2.94 -3.70 -12.37
C HIS A 9 3.55 -3.05 -11.11
N ALA A 10 3.60 -1.72 -11.04
CA ALA A 10 4.06 -1.00 -9.86
C ALA A 10 3.21 -1.32 -8.63
N ILE A 11 1.87 -1.35 -8.76
CA ILE A 11 0.97 -1.73 -7.67
C ILE A 11 1.24 -3.16 -7.20
N GLY A 12 1.42 -4.11 -8.13
CA GLY A 12 1.78 -5.49 -7.78
C GLY A 12 3.12 -5.57 -7.02
N ALA A 13 4.13 -4.82 -7.48
CA ALA A 13 5.42 -4.75 -6.81
C ALA A 13 5.33 -4.14 -5.40
N LEU A 14 4.46 -3.15 -5.19
CA LEU A 14 4.19 -2.59 -3.86
C LEU A 14 3.46 -3.58 -2.96
N ALA A 15 2.48 -4.32 -3.46
CA ALA A 15 1.81 -5.36 -2.70
C ALA A 15 2.80 -6.44 -2.21
N TYR A 16 3.71 -6.89 -3.08
CA TYR A 16 4.76 -7.83 -2.69
C TYR A 16 5.75 -7.23 -1.68
N ARG A 17 6.20 -6.00 -1.91
CA ARG A 17 7.10 -5.31 -0.96
C ARG A 17 6.46 -5.09 0.41
N PHE A 18 5.16 -4.85 0.43
CA PHE A 18 4.39 -4.70 1.66
C PHE A 18 4.40 -5.99 2.49
N THR A 19 4.12 -7.15 1.89
CA THR A 19 4.13 -8.43 2.63
C THR A 19 5.52 -8.76 3.18
N VAL A 20 6.58 -8.43 2.43
CA VAL A 20 7.96 -8.55 2.91
C VAL A 20 8.23 -7.60 4.08
N ALA A 21 7.83 -6.33 3.99
CA ALA A 21 8.10 -5.32 5.02
C ALA A 21 7.54 -5.68 6.41
N ILE A 22 6.39 -6.34 6.45
CA ILE A 22 5.75 -6.75 7.70
C ILE A 22 6.11 -8.19 8.13
N SER A 23 6.85 -8.94 7.31
CA SER A 23 7.16 -10.34 7.60
C SER A 23 7.86 -10.49 8.95
N GLY A 24 7.46 -11.51 9.71
CA GLY A 24 8.01 -11.80 11.03
C GLY A 24 7.64 -10.79 12.11
N CYS A 25 6.62 -9.95 11.90
CA CYS A 25 6.15 -9.02 12.91
C CYS A 25 5.57 -9.76 14.14
N SER A 26 5.84 -9.21 15.33
CA SER A 26 5.24 -9.66 16.58
C SER A 26 3.77 -9.24 16.70
N GLU A 27 3.03 -9.88 17.61
CA GLU A 27 1.63 -9.50 17.95
C GLU A 27 1.52 -8.04 18.42
N SER A 28 2.57 -7.51 19.06
CA SER A 28 2.60 -6.13 19.54
C SER A 28 2.85 -5.08 18.44
N PHE A 29 3.23 -5.50 17.23
CA PHE A 29 3.70 -4.60 16.18
C PHE A 29 2.65 -3.56 15.77
N GLY A 30 1.38 -3.96 15.62
CA GLY A 30 0.29 -3.05 15.22
C GLY A 30 0.16 -1.78 16.07
N ASN A 31 0.52 -1.88 17.35
CA ASN A 31 0.40 -0.80 18.33
C ASN A 31 1.74 -0.09 18.62
N TYR A 32 2.83 -0.52 18.01
CA TYR A 32 4.16 0.06 18.25
C TYR A 32 4.21 1.53 17.81
N LYS A 33 4.67 2.43 18.68
CA LYS A 33 4.89 3.85 18.39
C LYS A 33 6.26 4.27 18.90
N ILE A 34 7.04 4.95 18.06
CA ILE A 34 8.33 5.54 18.44
C ILE A 34 8.11 6.75 19.37
N SER A 35 7.06 7.53 19.10
CA SER A 35 6.65 8.67 19.94
C SER A 35 5.15 8.93 19.82
N SER A 36 4.63 9.84 20.64
CA SER A 36 3.23 10.29 20.57
C SER A 36 2.84 10.95 19.24
N HIS A 37 3.80 11.41 18.44
CA HIS A 37 3.56 12.08 17.16
C HIS A 37 3.65 11.13 15.96
N THR A 38 4.09 9.89 16.15
CA THR A 38 4.20 8.91 15.07
C THR A 38 2.94 8.04 14.98
N ARG A 39 2.51 7.74 13.75
CA ARG A 39 1.48 6.72 13.51
C ARG A 39 1.98 5.35 13.94
N SER A 40 1.11 4.51 14.50
CA SER A 40 1.37 3.09 14.67
C SER A 40 1.27 2.36 13.33
N PRO A 41 1.81 1.14 13.20
CA PRO A 41 1.62 0.33 12.01
C PRO A 41 0.15 0.16 11.62
N THR A 42 -0.76 -0.08 12.56
CA THR A 42 -2.21 -0.16 12.27
C THR A 42 -2.74 1.15 11.67
N GLU A 43 -2.36 2.31 12.22
CA GLU A 43 -2.74 3.62 11.69
C GLU A 43 -2.13 3.88 10.29
N ILE A 44 -0.94 3.34 10.02
CA ILE A 44 -0.31 3.41 8.69
C ILE A 44 -1.07 2.53 7.70
N LEU A 45 -1.43 1.29 8.05
CA LEU A 45 -2.19 0.40 7.15
C LEU A 45 -3.56 0.98 6.80
N ASN A 46 -4.27 1.52 7.80
CA ASN A 46 -5.54 2.20 7.59
C ASN A 46 -5.41 3.37 6.60
N HIS A 47 -4.36 4.17 6.75
CA HIS A 47 -4.10 5.28 5.85
C HIS A 47 -3.71 4.82 4.43
N MET A 48 -2.93 3.76 4.30
CA MET A 48 -2.63 3.17 2.99
C MET A 48 -3.91 2.65 2.32
N TYR A 49 -4.84 2.07 3.08
CA TYR A 49 -6.12 1.64 2.54
C TYR A 49 -7.02 2.83 2.13
N ASP A 50 -7.01 3.93 2.88
CA ASP A 50 -7.65 5.20 2.47
C ASP A 50 -7.10 5.71 1.12
N LEU A 51 -5.78 5.63 0.91
CA LEU A 51 -5.16 5.96 -0.39
C LEU A 51 -5.64 5.04 -1.51
N VAL A 52 -5.80 3.75 -1.23
CA VAL A 52 -6.31 2.75 -2.19
C VAL A 52 -7.75 3.08 -2.61
N ILE A 53 -8.67 3.28 -1.65
CA ILE A 53 -10.07 3.63 -1.96
C ILE A 53 -10.12 4.93 -2.76
N LYS A 54 -9.43 5.97 -2.30
CA LYS A 54 -9.39 7.28 -2.99
C LYS A 54 -8.89 7.15 -4.43
N THR A 55 -7.90 6.29 -4.66
CA THR A 55 -7.37 6.02 -6.00
C THR A 55 -8.42 5.33 -6.88
N MET A 56 -9.12 4.33 -6.34
CA MET A 56 -10.21 3.65 -7.06
C MET A 56 -11.35 4.62 -7.40
N THR A 57 -11.78 5.46 -6.44
CA THR A 57 -12.79 6.51 -6.66
C THR A 57 -12.34 7.50 -7.73
N MET A 58 -11.06 7.91 -7.75
CA MET A 58 -10.56 8.79 -8.80
C MET A 58 -10.63 8.14 -10.19
N ILE A 59 -10.28 6.86 -10.30
CA ILE A 59 -10.33 6.13 -11.58
C ILE A 59 -11.78 5.97 -12.06
N GLN A 60 -12.70 5.64 -11.16
CA GLN A 60 -14.08 5.29 -11.50
C GLN A 60 -15.01 6.50 -11.63
N GLU A 61 -14.80 7.52 -10.81
CA GLU A 61 -15.72 8.66 -10.64
C GLU A 61 -15.08 10.01 -11.00
N GLY A 62 -13.76 10.06 -11.18
CA GLY A 62 -13.03 11.28 -11.56
C GLY A 62 -12.76 12.25 -10.41
N HIS A 63 -12.91 11.82 -9.15
CA HIS A 63 -12.60 12.62 -7.97
C HIS A 63 -12.16 11.78 -6.76
N PHE A 64 -11.55 12.41 -5.75
CA PHE A 64 -11.07 11.75 -4.53
C PHE A 64 -12.06 11.82 -3.35
N ASN A 65 -13.32 12.23 -3.59
CA ASN A 65 -14.28 12.49 -2.53
C ASN A 65 -14.92 11.19 -2.01
N CYS A 66 -14.27 10.54 -1.06
CA CYS A 66 -14.82 9.43 -0.29
C CYS A 66 -14.56 9.62 1.22
N PRO A 67 -15.44 9.12 2.10
CA PRO A 67 -15.23 9.21 3.54
C PRO A 67 -13.98 8.39 3.95
N PRO A 68 -13.23 8.83 4.98
CA PRO A 68 -12.11 8.06 5.48
C PRO A 68 -12.59 6.72 6.09
N PRO A 69 -11.84 5.63 5.94
CA PRO A 69 -12.20 4.33 6.49
C PRO A 69 -12.05 4.33 8.02
N GLU A 70 -12.90 3.57 8.71
CA GLU A 70 -12.69 3.26 10.12
C GLU A 70 -11.42 2.43 10.31
N ILE A 71 -10.74 2.65 11.44
CA ILE A 71 -9.54 1.91 11.84
C ILE A 71 -9.97 0.54 12.39
N LEU A 72 -9.44 -0.53 11.81
CA LEU A 72 -9.66 -1.90 12.24
C LEU A 72 -8.48 -2.44 13.07
N SER A 73 -8.57 -3.70 13.49
CA SER A 73 -7.41 -4.41 14.05
C SER A 73 -6.29 -4.54 13.01
N PHE A 74 -5.05 -4.74 13.46
CA PHE A 74 -3.89 -4.88 12.58
C PHE A 74 -4.08 -5.95 11.50
N ASP A 75 -4.55 -7.14 11.88
CA ASP A 75 -4.75 -8.25 10.93
C ASP A 75 -5.86 -7.94 9.91
N SER A 76 -6.93 -7.27 10.35
CA SER A 76 -8.01 -6.85 9.45
C SER A 76 -7.55 -5.76 8.49
N GLU A 77 -6.74 -4.80 8.95
CA GLU A 77 -6.12 -3.79 8.09
C GLU A 77 -5.13 -4.42 7.10
N TYR A 78 -4.35 -5.42 7.52
CA TYR A 78 -3.47 -6.18 6.65
C TYR A 78 -4.24 -6.85 5.51
N ASN A 79 -5.24 -7.66 5.85
CA ASN A 79 -6.01 -8.40 4.84
C ASN A 79 -6.73 -7.45 3.89
N ARG A 80 -7.38 -6.41 4.44
CA ARG A 80 -8.11 -5.42 3.65
C ARG A 80 -7.19 -4.63 2.72
N LEU A 81 -5.96 -4.31 3.14
CA LEU A 81 -5.00 -3.64 2.27
C LEU A 81 -4.48 -4.55 1.15
N VAL A 82 -4.22 -5.83 1.43
CA VAL A 82 -3.83 -6.82 0.40
C VAL A 82 -4.93 -6.94 -0.66
N GLU A 83 -6.17 -7.14 -0.22
CA GLU A 83 -7.35 -7.23 -1.10
C GLU A 83 -7.54 -5.93 -1.91
N GLY A 84 -7.46 -4.78 -1.26
CA GLY A 84 -7.61 -3.48 -1.91
C GLY A 84 -6.52 -3.18 -2.95
N LEU A 85 -5.26 -3.56 -2.70
CA LEU A 85 -4.18 -3.42 -3.68
C LEU A 85 -4.39 -4.33 -4.89
N GLN A 86 -4.92 -5.54 -4.68
CA GLN A 86 -5.28 -6.46 -5.76
C GLN A 86 -6.43 -5.90 -6.59
N GLU A 87 -7.49 -5.40 -5.95
CA GLU A 87 -8.63 -4.78 -6.63
C GLU A 87 -8.21 -3.55 -7.44
N LEU A 88 -7.43 -2.65 -6.83
CA LEU A 88 -6.90 -1.47 -7.50
C LEU A 88 -6.06 -1.84 -8.73
N ARG A 89 -5.23 -2.88 -8.63
CA ARG A 89 -4.45 -3.37 -9.77
C ARG A 89 -5.32 -3.88 -10.90
N GLU A 90 -6.38 -4.63 -10.61
CA GLU A 90 -7.32 -5.11 -11.62
C GLU A 90 -8.13 -3.97 -12.25
N ILE A 91 -8.52 -2.97 -11.47
CA ILE A 91 -9.17 -1.74 -11.98
C ILE A 91 -8.24 -1.03 -12.97
N VAL A 92 -6.97 -0.82 -12.63
CA VAL A 92 -5.99 -0.17 -13.51
C VAL A 92 -5.77 -0.96 -14.81
N LYS A 93 -5.87 -2.29 -14.78
CA LYS A 93 -5.73 -3.13 -15.98
C LYS A 93 -6.96 -3.11 -16.89
N THR A 94 -8.15 -2.89 -16.32
CA THR A 94 -9.43 -3.09 -17.02
C THR A 94 -10.10 -1.79 -17.42
N VAL A 95 -9.92 -0.72 -16.65
CA VAL A 95 -10.49 0.60 -16.93
C VAL A 95 -9.56 1.38 -17.86
N PRO A 96 -10.06 1.98 -18.96
CA PRO A 96 -9.27 2.90 -19.76
C PRO A 96 -8.90 4.15 -18.96
N ILE A 97 -7.61 4.35 -18.69
CA ILE A 97 -7.07 5.51 -17.98
C ILE A 97 -6.15 6.28 -18.94
N ALA A 98 -6.29 7.60 -18.98
CA ALA A 98 -5.41 8.45 -19.79
C ALA A 98 -3.98 8.47 -19.22
N ASP A 99 -2.96 8.50 -20.08
CA ASP A 99 -1.55 8.47 -19.69
C ASP A 99 -1.17 9.56 -18.68
N ASP A 100 -1.73 10.77 -18.83
CA ASP A 100 -1.48 11.87 -17.90
C ASP A 100 -2.08 11.62 -16.50
N VAL A 101 -3.22 10.92 -16.45
CA VAL A 101 -3.84 10.46 -15.20
C VAL A 101 -2.99 9.35 -14.58
N CYS A 102 -2.53 8.35 -15.36
CA CYS A 102 -1.63 7.30 -14.87
C CYS A 102 -0.39 7.90 -14.18
N LYS A 103 0.25 8.91 -14.79
CA LYS A 103 1.41 9.61 -14.22
C LYS A 103 1.08 10.30 -12.89
N ARG A 104 -0.08 10.97 -12.81
CA ARG A 104 -0.53 11.64 -11.57
C ARG A 104 -0.88 10.65 -10.46
N LEU A 105 -1.50 9.51 -10.81
CA LEU A 105 -1.76 8.43 -9.86
C LEU A 105 -0.46 7.83 -9.33
N LEU A 106 0.52 7.60 -10.21
CA LEU A 106 1.85 7.16 -9.81
C LEU A 106 2.52 8.18 -8.86
N GLN A 107 2.51 9.46 -9.25
CA GLN A 107 3.12 10.56 -8.50
C GLN A 107 2.54 10.73 -7.09
N GLY A 108 1.21 10.63 -6.96
CA GLY A 108 0.50 10.87 -5.71
C GLY A 108 0.34 9.59 -4.89
N PRO A 109 -0.85 8.97 -4.93
CA PRO A 109 -1.20 7.91 -4.00
C PRO A 109 -0.28 6.68 -4.05
N ILE A 110 0.22 6.29 -5.23
CA ILE A 110 1.04 5.08 -5.37
C ILE A 110 2.43 5.25 -4.74
N LEU A 111 3.10 6.39 -4.99
CA LEU A 111 4.39 6.66 -4.34
C LEU A 111 4.25 6.99 -2.85
N ASP A 112 3.09 7.46 -2.40
CA ASP A 112 2.80 7.62 -0.98
C ASP A 112 2.67 6.26 -0.26
N ILE A 113 1.97 5.29 -0.88
CA ILE A 113 1.96 3.88 -0.43
C ILE A 113 3.38 3.32 -0.34
N ALA A 114 4.23 3.58 -1.34
CA ALA A 114 5.63 3.14 -1.32
C ALA A 114 6.42 3.73 -0.15
N THR A 115 6.17 5.00 0.18
CA THR A 115 6.78 5.69 1.32
C THR A 115 6.38 5.04 2.64
N HIS A 116 5.09 4.71 2.79
CA HIS A 116 4.58 4.04 3.98
C HIS A 116 5.06 2.60 4.15
N ILE A 117 5.29 1.86 3.06
CA ILE A 117 5.96 0.54 3.13
C ILE A 117 7.37 0.68 3.72
N GLY A 118 8.11 1.72 3.33
CA GLY A 118 9.42 2.02 3.92
C GLY A 118 9.34 2.32 5.42
N GLN A 119 8.32 3.08 5.84
CA GLN A 119 8.07 3.36 7.27
C GLN A 119 7.72 2.09 8.05
N LEU A 120 6.88 1.21 7.50
CA LEU A 120 6.53 -0.07 8.12
C LEU A 120 7.75 -0.96 8.28
N ALA A 121 8.58 -1.09 7.25
CA ALA A 121 9.82 -1.87 7.32
C ALA A 121 10.76 -1.32 8.41
N MET A 122 10.92 0.00 8.48
CA MET A 122 11.73 0.64 9.52
C MET A 122 11.15 0.38 10.92
N LEU A 123 9.84 0.57 11.12
CA LEU A 123 9.18 0.32 12.39
C LEU A 123 9.26 -1.14 12.82
N ASN A 124 9.12 -2.08 11.88
CA ASN A 124 9.18 -3.51 12.15
C ASN A 124 10.56 -3.91 12.65
N GLY A 125 11.63 -3.40 12.00
CA GLY A 125 13.00 -3.57 12.47
C GLY A 125 13.28 -2.92 13.83
N LEU A 126 12.76 -1.71 14.07
CA LEU A 126 12.90 -1.00 15.36
C LEU A 126 12.17 -1.70 16.50
N ASN A 127 11.08 -2.41 16.21
CA ASN A 127 10.37 -3.26 17.16
C ASN A 127 11.07 -4.62 17.41
N GLY A 128 12.29 -4.81 16.88
CA GLY A 128 13.12 -5.99 17.10
C GLY A 128 12.80 -7.18 16.20
N ASN A 129 11.89 -7.02 15.23
CA ASN A 129 11.51 -8.09 14.33
C ASN A 129 12.51 -8.22 13.17
N LYS A 130 12.72 -9.46 12.71
CA LYS A 130 13.67 -9.75 11.63
C LYS A 130 12.94 -9.82 10.29
N ILE A 131 13.18 -8.81 9.46
CA ILE A 131 12.70 -8.78 8.07
C ILE A 131 13.65 -9.62 7.21
N PRO A 132 13.14 -10.53 6.36
CA PRO A 132 13.97 -11.29 5.44
C PRO A 132 14.65 -10.38 4.41
N LYS A 133 15.86 -10.76 3.97
CA LYS A 133 16.49 -10.11 2.81
C LYS A 133 15.78 -10.59 1.55
N GLU A 134 15.43 -9.65 0.67
CA GLU A 134 14.70 -9.95 -0.57
C GLU A 134 15.40 -9.31 -1.77
N ASN A 135 15.41 -9.99 -2.92
CA ASN A 135 15.89 -9.42 -4.17
C ASN A 135 14.71 -9.10 -5.09
N TYR A 136 14.18 -7.89 -4.94
CA TYR A 136 13.02 -7.43 -5.70
C TYR A 136 13.19 -7.43 -7.22
N TYR A 137 14.42 -7.47 -7.74
CA TYR A 137 14.65 -7.52 -9.19
C TYR A 137 14.28 -8.88 -9.80
N ILE A 138 14.42 -9.97 -9.03
CA ILE A 138 14.09 -11.34 -9.48
C ILE A 138 12.79 -11.86 -8.88
N ALA A 139 12.11 -11.05 -8.06
CA ALA A 139 10.86 -11.42 -7.42
C ALA A 139 9.75 -11.59 -8.47
N ASP A 140 8.96 -12.64 -8.31
CA ASP A 140 7.82 -12.91 -9.19
C ASP A 140 6.61 -12.08 -8.74
N ILE A 141 6.29 -11.05 -9.52
CA ILE A 141 5.18 -10.14 -9.26
C ILE A 141 3.95 -10.63 -10.03
N ASN A 142 3.29 -11.64 -9.47
CA ASN A 142 2.03 -12.17 -9.99
C ASN A 142 0.86 -11.28 -9.66
#